data_AF-A0A8T5JRW1-F1
#
_entry.id   AF-A0A8T5JRW1-F1
#
_cell.length_a   1.000
_cell.length_b   1.000
_cell.length_c   1.000
_cell.angle_alpha   90.00
_cell.angle_beta   90.00
_cell.angle_gamma   90.00
#
_symmetry.space_group_name_H-M   'P 1'
#
loop_
_entity.id
_entity.type
_entity.pdbx_description
1 polymer ?
#
loop_
_entity_poly.entity_id
_entity_poly.type
_entity_poly.pdbx_seq_one_letter_code
_entity_poly.pdbx_strand_id
1 'polypeptide(L)'
;MVKNKLLIIIVMMSIMIVGVQAATLTCQQITDTSLSIPQFSSSVIEIRCTASSGSVSNILITPNADPSTGVTISNTQTISSTISDQSSSTAKWSVTGDTPNTYTLSYTVSSSGTNSWTGASTTEVTVPSEAQLSVEYVLPPSIFTPTVNELDFKINNIGGTTANSVNMKLYKAGTLVSSADYPTTIAASASASYTWTNETGFNESGTYTTEVYIGDVFHDNTSITVSTGTVNQTQYAGWNLVSLTKIPTNKSVVSLFSSIVDNLTIAWHYNVSDPGDYWKKYDPLLNPEASDLQYLDETQGFWTRTTQTVNLEVEGSDLAGGTIPLYSGWNMIGYPATENKLVNDSVVTIVSDLNIIWMYNASDTGDYWKKYDPLANPEANDLEYLSQGEGYWFRMDGDTTFNLTW
;
A
#
# COMPACT_ATOMS: atom_id res chain seq x y z
N MET A 1 55.94 -21.73 114.33
CA MET A 1 54.61 -21.80 113.70
C MET A 1 54.27 -20.42 113.12
N VAL A 2 54.66 -20.14 111.88
CA VAL A 2 54.13 -19.03 111.08
C VAL A 2 54.05 -19.54 109.64
N LYS A 3 52.89 -19.28 109.03
CA LYS A 3 52.36 -19.92 107.82
C LYS A 3 53.10 -19.48 106.54
N ASN A 4 53.34 -20.47 105.69
CA ASN A 4 53.70 -20.37 104.27
C ASN A 4 52.73 -19.45 103.50
N LYS A 5 53.28 -18.54 102.69
CA LYS A 5 52.60 -17.96 101.53
C LYS A 5 53.48 -18.20 100.30
N LEU A 6 53.06 -19.16 99.47
CA LEU A 6 53.57 -19.32 98.11
C LEU A 6 52.63 -18.53 97.19
N LEU A 7 53.23 -17.65 96.40
CA LEU A 7 52.57 -16.73 95.47
C LEU A 7 52.16 -17.50 94.21
N ILE A 8 50.87 -17.55 93.88
CA ILE A 8 50.35 -18.10 92.62
C ILE A 8 50.00 -16.92 91.71
N ILE A 9 50.67 -16.85 90.56
CA ILE A 9 50.38 -15.89 89.48
C ILE A 9 49.19 -16.44 88.69
N ILE A 10 48.06 -15.73 88.70
CA ILE A 10 46.91 -15.99 87.85
C ILE A 10 47.05 -15.13 86.59
N VAL A 11 47.28 -15.76 85.44
CA VAL A 11 47.18 -15.12 84.12
C VAL A 11 45.71 -15.05 83.76
N MET A 12 45.14 -13.85 83.76
CA MET A 12 43.80 -13.58 83.24
C MET A 12 43.87 -13.60 81.71
N MET A 13 43.40 -14.68 81.08
CA MET A 13 43.21 -14.77 79.64
C MET A 13 41.86 -14.15 79.31
N SER A 14 41.85 -12.87 78.93
CA SER A 14 40.67 -12.20 78.41
C SER A 14 40.29 -12.80 77.06
N ILE A 15 39.22 -13.60 77.02
CA ILE A 15 38.54 -13.95 75.78
C ILE A 15 37.89 -12.67 75.27
N MET A 16 38.51 -12.01 74.28
CA MET A 16 37.78 -11.07 73.43
C MET A 16 36.71 -11.89 72.71
N ILE A 17 35.46 -11.73 73.13
CA ILE A 17 34.32 -12.04 72.28
C ILE A 17 34.38 -10.97 71.17
N VAL A 18 34.96 -11.32 70.02
CA VAL A 18 34.75 -10.55 68.81
C VAL A 18 33.26 -10.68 68.53
N GLY A 19 32.50 -9.64 68.84
CA GLY A 19 31.11 -9.55 68.43
C GLY A 19 31.09 -9.70 66.91
N VAL A 20 30.50 -10.78 66.41
CA VAL A 20 30.22 -10.94 64.98
C VAL A 20 29.30 -9.78 64.63
N GLN A 21 29.86 -8.75 63.99
CA GLN A 21 29.07 -7.63 63.50
C GLN A 21 28.11 -8.21 62.45
N ALA A 22 26.82 -7.99 62.64
CA ALA A 22 25.83 -8.53 61.73
C ALA A 22 26.02 -7.91 60.34
N ALA A 23 26.20 -8.76 59.32
CA ALA A 23 26.32 -8.33 57.94
C ALA A 23 25.05 -7.55 57.52
N THR A 24 25.24 -6.39 56.90
CA THR A 24 24.14 -5.53 56.45
C THR A 24 23.94 -5.68 54.95
N LEU A 25 22.70 -5.88 54.50
CA LEU A 25 22.34 -5.96 53.08
C LEU A 25 21.70 -4.67 52.59
N THR A 26 22.23 -4.07 51.52
CA THR A 26 21.67 -2.89 50.84
C THR A 26 21.22 -3.27 49.44
N CYS A 27 19.99 -2.97 49.03
CA CYS A 27 19.51 -3.23 47.67
C CYS A 27 19.08 -1.93 46.96
N GLN A 28 19.37 -1.83 45.66
CA GLN A 28 19.01 -0.71 44.80
C GLN A 28 18.56 -1.23 43.44
N GLN A 29 17.52 -0.63 42.86
CA GLN A 29 17.15 -0.89 41.48
C GLN A 29 18.18 -0.31 40.51
N ILE A 30 18.49 -1.07 39.48
CA ILE A 30 19.28 -0.62 38.35
C ILE A 30 18.34 -0.62 37.15
N THR A 31 18.10 0.55 36.59
CA THR A 31 17.38 0.67 35.33
C THR A 31 18.27 0.15 34.21
N ASP A 32 17.98 -1.04 33.71
CA ASP A 32 18.52 -1.52 32.44
C ASP A 32 17.45 -1.30 31.36
N THR A 33 17.53 -0.17 30.67
CA THR A 33 16.61 0.21 29.59
C THR A 33 16.89 -0.52 28.27
N SER A 34 17.73 -1.58 28.27
CA SER A 34 18.32 -2.12 27.02
C SER A 34 17.75 -3.46 26.52
N LEU A 35 16.73 -4.04 27.14
CA LEU A 35 16.14 -5.31 26.68
C LEU A 35 14.73 -5.11 26.11
N SER A 36 14.65 -4.86 24.80
CA SER A 36 13.40 -4.95 24.03
C SER A 36 13.04 -6.42 23.83
N ILE A 37 11.97 -6.89 24.45
CA ILE A 37 11.34 -8.18 24.11
C ILE A 37 10.32 -7.89 22.99
N PRO A 38 10.33 -8.66 21.88
CA PRO A 38 9.41 -8.42 20.78
C PRO A 38 7.97 -8.80 21.17
N GLN A 39 7.02 -7.98 20.71
CA GLN A 39 5.56 -8.21 20.65
C GLN A 39 4.69 -8.07 21.91
N PHE A 40 5.23 -7.89 23.13
CA PHE A 40 4.39 -7.62 24.31
C PHE A 40 4.92 -6.44 25.13
N SER A 41 4.00 -5.67 25.69
CA SER A 41 4.22 -4.54 26.59
C SER A 41 4.86 -5.00 27.91
N SER A 42 6.11 -5.42 27.84
CA SER A 42 6.85 -5.95 28.99
C SER A 42 8.07 -5.08 29.28
N SER A 43 8.28 -4.82 30.57
CA SER A 43 9.42 -4.07 31.09
C SER A 43 10.21 -4.94 32.06
N VAL A 44 11.54 -4.81 32.05
CA VAL A 44 12.43 -5.56 32.94
C VAL A 44 12.84 -4.68 34.12
N ILE A 45 12.68 -5.20 35.34
CA ILE A 45 13.23 -4.60 36.56
C ILE A 45 14.48 -5.40 36.94
N GLU A 46 15.59 -4.71 37.19
CA GLU A 46 16.79 -5.30 37.81
C GLU A 46 17.03 -4.70 39.20
N ILE A 47 17.20 -5.54 40.22
CA ILE A 47 17.57 -5.12 41.58
C ILE A 47 18.95 -5.67 41.89
N ARG A 48 19.89 -4.79 42.27
CA ARG A 48 21.21 -5.14 42.79
C ARG A 48 21.22 -5.06 44.30
N CYS A 49 21.69 -6.12 44.96
CA CYS A 49 21.93 -6.15 46.39
C CYS A 49 23.43 -6.27 46.70
N THR A 50 23.89 -5.61 47.75
CA THR A 50 25.29 -5.51 48.19
C THR A 50 25.38 -5.77 49.69
N ALA A 51 26.32 -6.61 50.13
CA ALA A 51 26.56 -6.87 51.56
C ALA A 51 27.73 -6.01 52.08
N SER A 52 27.57 -5.41 53.26
CA SER A 52 28.65 -4.76 53.99
C SER A 52 28.93 -5.49 55.30
N SER A 53 30.21 -5.72 55.60
CA SER A 53 30.75 -6.31 56.83
C SER A 53 30.40 -7.78 57.11
N GLY A 54 30.22 -8.61 56.08
CA GLY A 54 30.10 -10.07 56.21
C GLY A 54 29.38 -10.73 55.04
N SER A 55 28.95 -11.98 55.20
CA SER A 55 28.26 -12.75 54.17
C SER A 55 26.76 -12.88 54.45
N VAL A 56 25.92 -12.58 53.46
CA VAL A 56 24.46 -12.71 53.53
C VAL A 56 24.00 -13.78 52.55
N SER A 57 23.14 -14.70 52.99
CA SER A 57 22.58 -15.78 52.18
C SER A 57 21.05 -15.79 52.22
N ASN A 58 20.41 -16.65 51.42
CA ASN A 58 18.96 -16.79 51.33
C ASN A 58 18.24 -15.47 51.01
N ILE A 59 18.83 -14.65 50.13
CA ILE A 59 18.22 -13.37 49.76
C ILE A 59 17.06 -13.65 48.81
N LEU A 60 15.86 -13.36 49.30
CA LEU A 60 14.62 -13.55 48.58
C LEU A 60 14.00 -12.18 48.32
N ILE A 61 13.66 -11.93 47.06
CA ILE A 61 12.91 -10.74 46.69
C ILE A 61 11.51 -11.17 46.24
N THR A 62 10.51 -10.74 47.00
CA THR A 62 9.11 -11.11 46.79
C THR A 62 8.34 -9.87 46.32
N PRO A 63 7.78 -9.88 45.11
CA PRO A 63 6.86 -8.84 44.68
C PRO A 63 5.61 -8.84 45.56
N ASN A 64 5.19 -7.68 46.04
CA ASN A 64 3.91 -7.54 46.70
C ASN A 64 2.87 -7.38 45.59
N ALA A 65 2.18 -8.46 45.24
CA ALA A 65 1.09 -8.40 44.28
C ALA A 65 -0.02 -7.49 44.85
N ASP A 66 -0.28 -6.35 44.22
CA ASP A 66 -1.53 -5.61 44.40
C ASP A 66 -2.46 -5.98 43.24
N PRO A 67 -3.43 -6.89 43.45
CA PRO A 67 -4.34 -7.33 42.40
C PRO A 67 -5.25 -6.21 41.87
N SER A 68 -5.30 -5.04 42.52
CA SER A 68 -6.06 -3.88 42.04
C SER A 68 -5.36 -3.07 40.94
N THR A 69 -4.08 -3.35 40.67
CA THR A 69 -3.25 -2.58 39.72
C THR A 69 -3.27 -3.10 38.29
N GLY A 70 -3.82 -4.30 38.01
CA GLY A 70 -3.82 -4.87 36.65
C GLY A 70 -2.42 -5.24 36.13
N VAL A 71 -1.50 -5.57 37.04
CA VAL A 71 -0.10 -5.91 36.72
C VAL A 71 0.15 -7.37 37.08
N THR A 72 0.74 -8.12 36.15
CA THR A 72 1.26 -9.47 36.42
C THR A 72 2.78 -9.42 36.56
N ILE A 73 3.28 -9.90 37.70
CA ILE A 73 4.72 -9.94 38.01
C ILE A 73 5.15 -11.41 38.07
N SER A 74 6.31 -11.73 37.50
CA SER A 74 6.91 -13.06 37.62
C SER A 74 7.17 -13.45 39.09
N ASN A 75 7.11 -14.76 39.39
CA ASN A 75 7.23 -15.32 40.74
C ASN A 75 8.45 -14.80 41.54
N THR A 76 8.39 -14.95 42.87
CA THR A 76 9.50 -14.71 43.80
C THR A 76 10.85 -15.12 43.22
N GLN A 77 11.83 -14.20 43.23
CA GLN A 77 13.19 -14.49 42.77
C GLN A 77 14.14 -14.70 43.94
N THR A 78 14.97 -15.72 43.80
CA THR A 78 16.04 -16.04 44.74
C THR A 78 17.36 -15.59 44.14
N ILE A 79 18.12 -14.78 44.88
CA ILE A 79 19.53 -14.56 44.54
C ILE A 79 20.29 -15.80 45.00
N SER A 80 20.65 -16.67 44.06
CA SER A 80 21.18 -18.02 44.32
C SER A 80 22.55 -18.08 45.00
N SER A 81 23.22 -16.95 45.21
CA SER A 81 24.56 -16.87 45.78
C SER A 81 24.60 -16.14 47.12
N THR A 82 25.45 -16.63 48.03
CA THR A 82 25.87 -15.87 49.21
C THR A 82 26.60 -14.62 48.75
N ILE A 83 26.13 -13.44 49.14
CA ILE A 83 26.80 -12.17 48.88
C ILE A 83 27.80 -11.94 50.01
N SER A 84 29.10 -12.05 49.71
CA SER A 84 30.20 -11.77 50.64
C SER A 84 30.46 -10.28 50.78
N ASP A 85 31.29 -9.90 51.76
CA ASP A 85 31.64 -8.51 52.03
C ASP A 85 32.11 -7.77 50.76
N GLN A 86 31.57 -6.57 50.53
CA GLN A 86 31.84 -5.71 49.37
C GLN A 86 31.50 -6.33 48.01
N SER A 87 30.75 -7.42 47.97
CA SER A 87 30.26 -8.02 46.72
C SER A 87 28.80 -7.65 46.46
N SER A 88 28.37 -7.77 45.21
CA SER A 88 27.00 -7.51 44.80
C SER A 88 26.47 -8.62 43.88
N SER A 89 25.16 -8.85 43.92
CA SER A 89 24.46 -9.75 43.00
C SER A 89 23.16 -9.11 42.53
N THR A 90 22.61 -9.56 41.40
CA THR A 90 21.39 -8.99 40.81
C THR A 90 20.29 -10.03 40.63
N ALA A 91 19.04 -9.58 40.78
CA ALA A 91 17.83 -10.32 40.43
C ALA A 91 17.06 -9.55 39.35
N LYS A 92 16.50 -10.26 38.36
CA LYS A 92 15.74 -9.68 37.26
C LYS A 92 14.31 -10.24 37.22
N TRP A 93 13.34 -9.36 36.96
CA TRP A 93 11.94 -9.72 36.70
C TRP A 93 11.45 -9.09 35.41
N SER A 94 10.56 -9.78 34.70
CA SER A 94 9.67 -9.15 33.73
C SER A 94 8.35 -8.77 34.40
N VAL A 95 7.84 -7.60 34.02
CA VAL A 95 6.53 -7.07 34.41
C VAL A 95 5.71 -6.88 33.15
N THR A 96 4.48 -7.40 33.15
CA THR A 96 3.51 -7.18 32.08
C THR A 96 2.29 -6.49 32.69
N GLY A 97 1.87 -5.38 32.09
CA GLY A 97 0.65 -4.67 32.49
C GLY A 97 -0.49 -4.97 31.52
N ASP A 98 -1.72 -5.04 32.04
CA ASP A 98 -2.92 -5.26 31.21
C ASP A 98 -3.22 -4.06 30.29
N THR A 99 -2.73 -2.86 30.63
CA THR A 99 -2.84 -1.65 29.80
C THR A 99 -1.53 -0.85 29.80
N PRO A 100 -1.30 0.02 28.80
CA PRO A 100 -0.14 0.91 28.78
C PRO A 100 -0.24 1.94 29.90
N ASN A 101 0.66 1.89 30.88
CA ASN A 101 0.65 2.83 32.02
C ASN A 101 1.99 2.82 32.78
N THR A 102 2.17 3.79 33.67
CA THR A 102 3.21 3.74 34.71
C THR A 102 2.62 3.12 35.97
N TYR A 103 3.19 1.99 36.38
CA TYR A 103 2.76 1.22 37.53
C TYR A 103 3.74 1.38 38.69
N THR A 104 3.22 1.54 39.91
CA THR A 104 4.03 1.49 41.12
C THR A 104 4.07 0.06 41.65
N LEU A 105 5.23 -0.57 41.63
CA LEU A 105 5.45 -1.90 42.20
C LEU A 105 6.05 -1.80 43.59
N SER A 106 5.50 -2.55 44.53
CA SER A 106 6.10 -2.76 45.84
C SER A 106 6.78 -4.12 45.94
N TYR A 107 7.90 -4.22 46.65
CA TYR A 107 8.57 -5.51 46.91
C TYR A 107 9.12 -5.60 48.32
N THR A 108 9.24 -6.82 48.82
CA THR A 108 9.86 -7.14 50.12
C THR A 108 11.15 -7.92 49.90
N VAL A 109 12.18 -7.62 50.70
CA VAL A 109 13.46 -8.33 50.71
C VAL A 109 13.59 -9.05 52.04
N SER A 110 13.90 -10.35 52.01
CA SER A 110 14.23 -11.13 53.20
C SER A 110 15.59 -11.81 53.03
N SER A 111 16.32 -12.01 54.14
CA SER A 111 17.65 -12.66 54.15
C SER A 111 17.95 -13.35 55.49
N SER A 112 19.02 -14.15 55.54
CA SER A 112 19.50 -14.86 56.74
C SER A 112 20.23 -13.99 57.78
N GLY A 113 20.51 -12.71 57.49
CA GLY A 113 21.21 -11.77 58.38
C GLY A 113 20.29 -10.79 59.13
N THR A 114 20.87 -9.89 59.92
CA THR A 114 20.13 -8.77 60.55
C THR A 114 19.82 -7.72 59.48
N ASN A 115 18.58 -7.67 59.04
CA ASN A 115 18.15 -6.82 57.93
C ASN A 115 17.98 -5.36 58.40
N SER A 116 18.93 -4.47 58.10
CA SER A 116 18.66 -3.03 58.10
C SER A 116 18.34 -2.60 56.68
N TRP A 117 17.06 -2.43 56.40
CA TRP A 117 16.59 -1.99 55.09
C TRP A 117 16.48 -0.47 55.09
N THR A 118 17.18 0.21 54.18
CA THR A 118 17.19 1.69 54.05
C THR A 118 16.86 2.17 52.63
N GLY A 119 16.39 1.27 51.75
CA GLY A 119 15.94 1.61 50.39
C GLY A 119 14.47 2.03 50.33
N ALA A 120 13.94 2.42 49.16
CA ALA A 120 12.51 2.65 48.94
C ALA A 120 11.79 1.31 48.66
N SER A 121 10.57 1.11 49.20
CA SER A 121 9.78 -0.14 49.03
C SER A 121 9.09 -0.22 47.68
N THR A 122 9.20 0.82 46.87
CA THR A 122 8.42 1.03 45.65
C THR A 122 9.31 1.44 44.48
N THR A 123 9.01 0.93 43.29
CA THR A 123 9.56 1.40 42.00
C THR A 123 8.42 1.73 41.05
N GLU A 124 8.63 2.71 40.17
CA GLU A 124 7.79 2.90 38.99
C GLU A 124 8.29 2.05 37.83
N VAL A 125 7.37 1.44 37.09
CA VAL A 125 7.64 0.74 35.84
C VAL A 125 6.65 1.22 34.81
N THR A 126 7.18 1.74 33.71
CA THR A 126 6.35 2.11 32.56
C THR A 126 6.23 0.91 31.65
N VAL A 127 4.98 0.54 31.34
CA VAL A 127 4.63 -0.46 30.35
C VAL A 127 4.21 0.30 29.08
N PRO A 128 4.98 0.22 27.98
CA PRO A 128 4.67 0.96 26.76
C PRO A 128 3.42 0.41 26.07
N SER A 129 2.78 1.22 25.23
CA SER A 129 1.72 0.74 24.35
C SER A 129 2.27 -0.25 23.33
N GLU A 130 1.44 -1.19 22.91
CA GLU A 130 1.79 -2.11 21.83
C GLU A 130 2.07 -1.34 20.53
N ALA A 131 2.78 -1.98 19.60
CA ALA A 131 3.02 -1.43 18.29
C ALA A 131 1.68 -1.19 17.58
N GLN A 132 1.52 0.01 17.02
CA GLN A 132 0.32 0.38 16.29
C GLN A 132 0.75 1.12 15.04
N LEU A 133 0.32 0.63 13.88
CA LEU A 133 0.65 1.23 12.60
C LEU A 133 -0.46 2.16 12.15
N SER A 134 -0.08 3.26 11.50
CA SER A 134 -0.96 4.01 10.62
C SER A 134 -0.36 4.10 9.22
N VAL A 135 -1.20 4.30 8.21
CA VAL A 135 -0.77 4.31 6.81
C VAL A 135 -1.34 5.50 6.04
N GLU A 136 -0.51 6.12 5.20
CA GLU A 136 -0.92 7.25 4.34
C GLU A 136 -0.19 7.20 2.99
N TYR A 137 -0.87 7.56 1.91
CA TYR A 137 -0.22 7.73 0.60
C TYR A 137 0.62 9.01 0.56
N VAL A 138 1.79 8.96 -0.07
CA VAL A 138 2.72 10.09 -0.20
C VAL A 138 2.67 10.62 -1.61
N LEU A 139 2.09 11.82 -1.79
CA LEU A 139 1.95 12.48 -3.11
C LEU A 139 1.39 11.53 -4.19
N PRO A 140 0.27 10.84 -3.94
CA PRO A 140 -0.22 9.85 -4.89
C PRO A 140 -0.57 10.50 -6.23
N PRO A 141 -0.34 9.80 -7.36
CA PRO A 141 -0.74 10.30 -8.66
C PRO A 141 -2.26 10.44 -8.74
N SER A 142 -2.74 11.53 -9.34
CA SER A 142 -4.16 11.70 -9.64
C SER A 142 -4.59 10.97 -10.92
N ILE A 143 -3.63 10.70 -11.80
CA ILE A 143 -3.82 10.06 -13.10
C ILE A 143 -2.82 8.93 -13.27
N PHE A 144 -3.29 7.77 -13.71
CA PHE A 144 -2.45 6.65 -14.11
C PHE A 144 -2.03 6.82 -15.57
N THR A 145 -0.73 6.69 -15.83
CA THR A 145 -0.18 6.50 -17.17
C THR A 145 0.80 5.32 -17.12
N PRO A 146 1.08 4.61 -18.23
CA PRO A 146 2.07 3.54 -18.23
C PRO A 146 3.46 3.97 -17.73
N THR A 147 3.75 5.28 -17.78
CA THR A 147 4.98 5.91 -17.27
C THR A 147 4.90 6.37 -15.80
N VAL A 148 3.69 6.49 -15.24
CA VAL A 148 3.43 6.81 -13.82
C VAL A 148 2.87 5.55 -13.17
N ASN A 149 3.80 4.67 -12.80
CA ASN A 149 3.53 3.29 -12.38
C ASN A 149 3.99 3.01 -10.95
N GLU A 150 4.16 4.05 -10.14
CA GLU A 150 4.54 3.97 -8.73
C GLU A 150 3.45 4.60 -7.86
N LEU A 151 3.13 3.93 -6.77
CA LEU A 151 2.19 4.39 -5.75
C LEU A 151 2.85 4.27 -4.38
N ASP A 152 3.42 5.39 -3.94
CA ASP A 152 4.17 5.50 -2.70
C ASP A 152 3.27 5.68 -1.48
N PHE A 153 3.60 4.98 -0.40
CA PHE A 153 2.96 5.20 0.89
C PHE A 153 3.96 5.11 2.04
N LYS A 154 3.53 5.68 3.16
CA LYS A 154 4.27 5.75 4.40
C LYS A 154 3.52 4.99 5.48
N ILE A 155 4.26 4.20 6.24
CA ILE A 155 3.79 3.48 7.42
C ILE A 155 4.41 4.15 8.63
N ASN A 156 3.59 4.63 9.56
CA ASN A 156 4.06 5.24 10.80
C ASN A 156 3.77 4.29 11.97
N ASN A 157 4.77 3.96 12.78
CA ASN A 157 4.51 3.27 14.04
C ASN A 157 4.19 4.29 15.12
N ILE A 158 2.91 4.48 15.40
CA ILE A 158 2.38 5.37 16.43
C ILE A 158 2.28 4.70 17.81
N GLY A 159 2.65 3.42 17.90
CA GLY A 159 2.70 2.64 19.14
C GLY A 159 3.97 2.87 19.96
N GLY A 160 4.01 2.24 21.14
CA GLY A 160 5.09 2.38 22.13
C GLY A 160 6.19 1.32 22.01
N THR A 161 5.98 0.27 21.22
CA THR A 161 6.97 -0.79 20.97
C THR A 161 7.28 -0.94 19.48
N THR A 162 8.36 -1.65 19.16
CA THR A 162 8.78 -1.94 17.79
C THR A 162 7.82 -2.90 17.08
N ALA A 163 7.35 -2.53 15.89
CA ALA A 163 6.58 -3.40 15.02
C ALA A 163 7.52 -4.37 14.27
N ASN A 164 7.28 -5.67 14.43
CA ASN A 164 8.00 -6.74 13.72
C ASN A 164 7.01 -7.46 12.80
N SER A 165 7.49 -8.12 11.74
CA SER A 165 6.62 -8.87 10.81
C SER A 165 5.50 -8.01 10.23
N VAL A 166 5.86 -6.81 9.78
CA VAL A 166 4.91 -5.90 9.13
C VAL A 166 4.63 -6.41 7.72
N ASN A 167 3.36 -6.62 7.40
CA ASN A 167 2.91 -7.03 6.08
C ASN A 167 1.83 -6.07 5.58
N MET A 168 1.71 -5.99 4.26
CA MET A 168 0.89 -5.03 3.56
C MET A 168 0.13 -5.73 2.45
N LYS A 169 -1.09 -5.27 2.19
CA LYS A 169 -1.96 -5.79 1.14
C LYS A 169 -2.51 -4.64 0.31
N LEU A 170 -2.47 -4.80 -0.99
CA LEU A 170 -3.06 -3.87 -1.95
C LEU A 170 -4.36 -4.46 -2.48
N TYR A 171 -5.43 -3.70 -2.36
CA TYR A 171 -6.73 -4.01 -2.93
C TYR A 171 -7.04 -3.02 -4.06
N LYS A 172 -7.67 -3.50 -5.12
CA LYS A 172 -8.28 -2.68 -6.17
C LYS A 172 -9.78 -2.94 -6.20
N ALA A 173 -10.59 -1.90 -6.01
CA ALA A 173 -12.06 -2.00 -5.95
C ALA A 173 -12.54 -3.14 -5.02
N GLY A 174 -11.88 -3.31 -3.86
CA GLY A 174 -12.20 -4.33 -2.86
C GLY A 174 -11.65 -5.74 -3.14
N THR A 175 -10.97 -5.96 -4.27
CA THR A 175 -10.32 -7.25 -4.59
C THR A 175 -8.84 -7.19 -4.26
N LEU A 176 -8.30 -8.18 -3.53
CA LEU A 176 -6.87 -8.28 -3.24
C LEU A 176 -6.10 -8.48 -4.56
N VAL A 177 -5.18 -7.56 -4.87
CA VAL A 177 -4.33 -7.64 -6.06
C VAL A 177 -2.87 -7.96 -5.73
N SER A 178 -2.41 -7.64 -4.53
CA SER A 178 -1.02 -7.89 -4.12
C SER A 178 -0.85 -7.95 -2.61
N SER A 179 0.23 -8.58 -2.17
CA SER A 179 0.67 -8.63 -0.77
C SER A 179 2.18 -8.63 -0.70
N ALA A 180 2.75 -7.94 0.29
CA ALA A 180 4.18 -7.90 0.53
C ALA A 180 4.51 -7.89 2.03
N ASP A 181 5.69 -8.40 2.36
CA ASP A 181 6.27 -8.27 3.69
C ASP A 181 7.27 -7.11 3.70
N TYR A 182 7.20 -6.26 4.71
CA TYR A 182 8.22 -5.25 4.94
C TYR A 182 9.48 -5.94 5.50
N PRO A 183 10.66 -5.73 4.90
CA PRO A 183 11.83 -6.58 5.15
C PRO A 183 12.48 -6.37 6.52
N THR A 184 12.11 -5.30 7.23
CA THR A 184 12.70 -4.93 8.52
C THR A 184 11.62 -4.57 9.53
N THR A 185 12.05 -4.12 10.70
CA THR A 185 11.17 -3.70 11.79
C THR A 185 10.97 -2.19 11.76
N ILE A 186 9.86 -1.71 12.31
CA ILE A 186 9.60 -0.27 12.44
C ILE A 186 9.63 0.07 13.93
N ALA A 187 10.68 0.75 14.38
CA ALA A 187 10.82 1.18 15.76
C ALA A 187 9.65 2.07 16.21
N ALA A 188 9.39 2.14 17.52
CA ALA A 188 8.38 3.03 18.07
C ALA A 188 8.62 4.49 17.63
N SER A 189 7.57 5.20 17.23
CA SER A 189 7.62 6.57 16.69
C SER A 189 8.45 6.75 15.40
N ALA A 190 8.89 5.66 14.75
CA ALA A 190 9.56 5.71 13.47
C ALA A 190 8.58 5.51 12.31
N SER A 191 9.06 5.75 11.09
CA SER A 191 8.30 5.51 9.87
C SER A 191 9.10 4.75 8.83
N ALA A 192 8.38 4.02 7.99
CA ALA A 192 8.88 3.30 6.82
C ALA A 192 8.14 3.78 5.56
N SER A 193 8.74 3.53 4.40
CA SER A 193 8.14 3.80 3.09
C SER A 193 8.16 2.56 2.24
N TYR A 194 7.14 2.40 1.40
CA TYR A 194 7.04 1.34 0.42
C TYR A 194 6.32 1.87 -0.83
N THR A 195 6.61 1.25 -1.97
CA THR A 195 6.09 1.64 -3.27
C THR A 195 5.40 0.45 -3.91
N TRP A 196 4.10 0.57 -4.20
CA TRP A 196 3.46 -0.34 -5.13
C TRP A 196 3.84 0.05 -6.57
N THR A 197 4.06 -0.94 -7.41
CA THR A 197 4.53 -0.81 -8.79
C THR A 197 3.60 -1.60 -9.72
N ASN A 198 3.79 -1.48 -11.04
CA ASN A 198 3.14 -2.34 -12.02
C ASN A 198 3.27 -3.84 -11.68
N GLU A 199 4.45 -4.26 -11.20
CA GLU A 199 4.72 -5.67 -10.85
C GLU A 199 4.03 -6.10 -9.55
N THR A 200 3.70 -5.15 -8.69
CA THR A 200 3.08 -5.39 -7.38
C THR A 200 1.63 -4.88 -7.32
N GLY A 201 0.97 -4.77 -8.48
CA GLY A 201 -0.49 -4.61 -8.59
C GLY A 201 -0.99 -3.17 -8.82
N PHE A 202 -0.12 -2.17 -8.87
CA PHE A 202 -0.47 -0.81 -9.29
C PHE A 202 -0.17 -0.64 -10.79
N ASN A 203 -1.08 -1.12 -11.63
CA ASN A 203 -0.87 -1.28 -13.07
C ASN A 203 -1.95 -0.68 -13.97
N GLU A 204 -2.91 0.02 -13.38
CA GLU A 204 -4.02 0.67 -14.10
C GLU A 204 -4.68 1.71 -13.20
N SER A 205 -5.61 2.50 -13.76
CA SER A 205 -6.45 3.39 -12.96
C SER A 205 -7.40 2.60 -12.04
N GLY A 206 -7.82 3.22 -10.95
CA GLY A 206 -8.87 2.71 -10.09
C GLY A 206 -8.75 3.22 -8.66
N THR A 207 -9.65 2.72 -7.82
CA THR A 207 -9.56 2.92 -6.38
C THR A 207 -8.69 1.82 -5.76
N TYR A 208 -7.57 2.23 -5.19
CA TYR A 208 -6.62 1.38 -4.50
C TYR A 208 -6.74 1.58 -2.99
N THR A 209 -6.71 0.49 -2.24
CA THR A 209 -6.68 0.50 -0.77
C THR A 209 -5.45 -0.27 -0.31
N THR A 210 -4.59 0.36 0.47
CA THR A 210 -3.47 -0.31 1.14
C THR A 210 -3.84 -0.56 2.59
N GLU A 211 -3.76 -1.82 3.00
CA GLU A 211 -3.94 -2.26 4.38
C GLU A 211 -2.59 -2.66 4.97
N VAL A 212 -2.36 -2.30 6.24
CA VAL A 212 -1.16 -2.67 6.99
C VAL A 212 -1.49 -3.54 8.19
N TYR A 213 -0.62 -4.50 8.44
CA TYR A 213 -0.77 -5.55 9.43
C TYR A 213 0.51 -5.75 10.22
N ILE A 214 0.38 -6.29 11.44
CA ILE A 214 1.48 -6.88 12.21
C ILE A 214 1.14 -8.36 12.39
N GLY A 215 1.87 -9.22 11.69
CA GLY A 215 1.46 -10.63 11.54
C GLY A 215 0.08 -10.72 10.88
N ASP A 216 -0.90 -11.31 11.57
CA ASP A 216 -2.27 -11.43 11.06
C ASP A 216 -3.22 -10.34 11.59
N VAL A 217 -2.74 -9.44 12.45
CA VAL A 217 -3.55 -8.39 13.06
C VAL A 217 -3.61 -7.18 12.15
N PHE A 218 -4.82 -6.77 11.76
CA PHE A 218 -5.06 -5.55 11.00
C PHE A 218 -4.88 -4.31 11.89
N HIS A 219 -4.19 -3.28 11.38
CA HIS A 219 -3.97 -2.03 12.11
C HIS A 219 -4.66 -0.83 11.47
N ASP A 220 -4.43 -0.62 10.17
CA ASP A 220 -4.92 0.57 9.48
C ASP A 220 -5.03 0.35 7.97
N ASN A 221 -5.79 1.22 7.30
CA ASN A 221 -5.84 1.28 5.85
C ASN A 221 -5.97 2.71 5.32
N THR A 222 -5.56 2.90 4.07
CA THR A 222 -5.75 4.15 3.35
C THR A 222 -6.17 3.86 1.92
N SER A 223 -6.99 4.74 1.33
CA SER A 223 -7.50 4.58 -0.02
C SER A 223 -7.23 5.81 -0.88
N ILE A 224 -6.95 5.56 -2.16
CA ILE A 224 -6.78 6.59 -3.18
C ILE A 224 -7.52 6.18 -4.44
N THR A 225 -8.05 7.16 -5.16
CA THR A 225 -8.57 6.94 -6.52
C THR A 225 -7.64 7.61 -7.51
N VAL A 226 -7.08 6.79 -8.41
CA VAL A 226 -6.24 7.23 -9.51
C VAL A 226 -7.07 7.13 -10.78
N SER A 227 -7.32 8.27 -11.42
CA SER A 227 -8.15 8.32 -12.64
C SER A 227 -7.34 7.88 -13.85
N THR A 228 -8.00 7.60 -14.98
CA THR A 228 -7.24 7.52 -16.24
C THR A 228 -6.97 8.92 -16.79
N GLY A 229 -6.06 9.04 -17.75
CA GLY A 229 -5.88 10.30 -18.46
C GLY A 229 -7.09 10.62 -19.34
N THR A 230 -7.50 11.87 -19.38
CA THR A 230 -8.49 12.39 -20.33
C THR A 230 -7.77 13.01 -21.53
N VAL A 231 -8.23 12.71 -22.75
CA VAL A 231 -7.78 13.38 -23.97
C VAL A 231 -8.95 14.12 -24.61
N ASN A 232 -8.68 15.34 -25.07
CA ASN A 232 -9.60 16.14 -25.87
C ASN A 232 -9.43 15.79 -27.35
N GLN A 233 -10.53 15.35 -27.97
CA GLN A 233 -10.61 15.18 -29.42
C GLN A 233 -11.51 16.25 -30.02
N THR A 234 -10.95 17.11 -30.88
CA THR A 234 -11.73 18.14 -31.56
C THR A 234 -12.74 17.50 -32.52
N GLN A 235 -14.02 17.81 -32.35
CA GLN A 235 -15.10 17.54 -33.30
C GLN A 235 -15.49 18.86 -33.95
N TYR A 236 -15.39 18.96 -35.28
CA TYR A 236 -15.74 20.15 -36.02
C TYR A 236 -17.26 20.27 -36.20
N ALA A 237 -17.75 21.51 -36.34
CA ALA A 237 -19.15 21.74 -36.67
C ALA A 237 -19.56 20.95 -37.93
N GLY A 238 -20.70 20.25 -37.87
CA GLY A 238 -21.14 19.36 -38.93
C GLY A 238 -20.74 17.91 -38.68
N TRP A 239 -20.51 17.16 -39.76
CA TRP A 239 -20.17 15.74 -39.68
C TRP A 239 -18.70 15.53 -39.34
N ASN A 240 -18.40 14.52 -38.54
CA ASN A 240 -17.05 14.02 -38.26
C ASN A 240 -17.08 12.49 -38.33
N LEU A 241 -16.06 11.87 -38.92
CA LEU A 241 -15.84 10.42 -38.88
C LEU A 241 -14.63 10.14 -38.01
N VAL A 242 -14.86 9.59 -36.83
CA VAL A 242 -13.86 9.58 -35.76
C VAL A 242 -13.74 8.20 -35.12
N SER A 243 -12.67 8.00 -34.36
CA SER A 243 -12.46 6.86 -33.48
C SER A 243 -11.99 7.31 -32.11
N LEU A 244 -12.13 6.46 -31.09
CA LEU A 244 -11.59 6.79 -29.77
C LEU A 244 -10.05 6.72 -29.78
N THR A 245 -9.40 7.65 -29.07
CA THR A 245 -7.94 7.78 -28.96
C THR A 245 -7.41 7.10 -27.70
N LYS A 246 -8.31 6.52 -26.91
CA LYS A 246 -8.05 5.80 -25.65
C LYS A 246 -9.01 4.63 -25.57
N ILE A 247 -8.64 3.60 -24.81
CA ILE A 247 -9.53 2.50 -24.44
C ILE A 247 -10.45 3.04 -23.34
N PRO A 248 -11.75 3.29 -23.62
CA PRO A 248 -12.60 4.00 -22.68
C PRO A 248 -12.88 3.17 -21.43
N THR A 249 -12.82 3.80 -20.25
CA THR A 249 -13.19 3.13 -18.98
C THR A 249 -14.68 2.77 -18.94
N ASN A 250 -15.52 3.55 -19.63
CA ASN A 250 -16.93 3.27 -19.83
C ASN A 250 -17.29 3.36 -21.31
N LYS A 251 -17.65 2.22 -21.91
CA LYS A 251 -18.00 2.09 -23.33
C LYS A 251 -19.39 2.62 -23.68
N SER A 252 -20.22 3.00 -22.70
CA SER A 252 -21.57 3.50 -22.97
C SER A 252 -21.54 4.84 -23.71
N VAL A 253 -22.31 4.97 -24.80
CA VAL A 253 -22.35 6.22 -25.58
C VAL A 253 -22.86 7.43 -24.78
N VAL A 254 -23.70 7.21 -23.76
CA VAL A 254 -24.16 8.27 -22.87
C VAL A 254 -22.99 8.84 -22.07
N SER A 255 -22.09 7.98 -21.60
CA SER A 255 -20.88 8.40 -20.89
C SER A 255 -19.88 9.05 -21.84
N LEU A 256 -19.62 8.41 -23.00
CA LEU A 256 -18.65 8.87 -23.98
C LEU A 256 -18.98 10.27 -24.51
N PHE A 257 -20.25 10.51 -24.86
CA PHE A 257 -20.67 11.78 -25.44
C PHE A 257 -21.08 12.84 -24.42
N SER A 258 -20.96 12.57 -23.12
CA SER A 258 -21.39 13.50 -22.06
C SER A 258 -20.76 14.90 -22.18
N SER A 259 -19.49 14.98 -22.59
CA SER A 259 -18.75 16.24 -22.78
C SER A 259 -19.24 17.08 -23.97
N ILE A 260 -19.92 16.46 -24.94
CA ILE A 260 -20.42 17.13 -26.15
C ILE A 260 -21.93 17.05 -26.31
N VAL A 261 -22.65 16.50 -25.32
CA VAL A 261 -24.07 16.11 -25.45
C VAL A 261 -24.97 17.28 -25.87
N ASP A 262 -24.70 18.48 -25.36
CA ASP A 262 -25.47 19.69 -25.67
C ASP A 262 -25.30 20.17 -27.13
N ASN A 263 -24.22 19.76 -27.79
CA ASN A 263 -23.91 20.11 -29.17
C ASN A 263 -23.99 18.91 -30.13
N LEU A 264 -24.16 17.70 -29.61
CA LEU A 264 -24.30 16.48 -30.40
C LEU A 264 -25.72 16.38 -30.93
N THR A 265 -25.86 16.35 -32.25
CA THR A 265 -27.16 16.14 -32.91
C THR A 265 -27.45 14.65 -33.06
N ILE A 266 -26.46 13.86 -33.48
CA ILE A 266 -26.63 12.42 -33.73
C ILE A 266 -25.26 11.75 -33.81
N ALA A 267 -25.19 10.48 -33.42
CA ALA A 267 -24.06 9.60 -33.69
C ALA A 267 -24.51 8.32 -34.39
N TRP A 268 -23.66 7.78 -35.27
CA TRP A 268 -23.92 6.55 -36.01
C TRP A 268 -22.70 5.64 -36.04
N HIS A 269 -22.95 4.33 -36.00
CA HIS A 269 -21.95 3.30 -36.29
C HIS A 269 -22.52 2.28 -37.26
N TYR A 270 -21.70 1.82 -38.20
CA TYR A 270 -22.06 0.73 -39.10
C TYR A 270 -21.54 -0.60 -38.56
N ASN A 271 -22.45 -1.43 -38.07
CA ASN A 271 -22.18 -2.77 -37.55
C ASN A 271 -22.45 -3.83 -38.62
N VAL A 272 -21.41 -4.22 -39.35
CA VAL A 272 -21.47 -5.26 -40.39
C VAL A 272 -21.92 -6.64 -39.85
N SER A 273 -21.72 -6.90 -38.56
CA SER A 273 -22.10 -8.16 -37.92
C SER A 273 -23.60 -8.28 -37.63
N ASP A 274 -24.39 -7.23 -37.87
CA ASP A 274 -25.85 -7.25 -37.78
C ASP A 274 -26.51 -7.02 -39.16
N PRO A 275 -26.63 -8.06 -39.99
CA PRO A 275 -27.18 -7.93 -41.34
C PRO A 275 -28.68 -7.59 -41.39
N GLY A 276 -29.39 -7.68 -40.27
CA GLY A 276 -30.78 -7.24 -40.17
C GLY A 276 -30.91 -5.74 -39.94
N ASP A 277 -29.87 -5.12 -39.37
CA ASP A 277 -29.83 -3.71 -39.03
C ASP A 277 -28.38 -3.22 -38.87
N TYR A 278 -27.77 -2.88 -40.00
CA TYR A 278 -26.36 -2.46 -40.02
C TYR A 278 -26.11 -1.13 -39.32
N TRP A 279 -27.10 -0.22 -39.28
CA TRP A 279 -26.88 1.16 -38.85
C TRP A 279 -27.39 1.38 -37.44
N LYS A 280 -26.46 1.54 -36.50
CA LYS A 280 -26.76 1.84 -35.10
C LYS A 280 -26.70 3.34 -34.88
N LYS A 281 -27.69 3.90 -34.20
CA LYS A 281 -27.90 5.32 -33.97
C LYS A 281 -27.95 5.65 -32.48
N TYR A 282 -27.32 6.76 -32.12
CA TYR A 282 -27.56 7.45 -30.86
C TYR A 282 -28.02 8.88 -31.13
N ASP A 283 -29.21 9.24 -30.64
CA ASP A 283 -29.75 10.60 -30.67
C ASP A 283 -30.01 11.03 -29.21
N PRO A 284 -29.27 12.04 -28.69
CA PRO A 284 -29.38 12.44 -27.29
C PRO A 284 -30.72 13.14 -26.96
N LEU A 285 -31.50 13.55 -27.95
CA LEU A 285 -32.79 14.22 -27.77
C LEU A 285 -33.98 13.26 -27.82
N LEU A 286 -33.77 12.02 -28.25
CA LEU A 286 -34.81 10.99 -28.29
C LEU A 286 -34.83 10.14 -27.01
N ASN A 287 -35.97 9.48 -26.76
CA ASN A 287 -36.08 8.48 -25.71
C ASN A 287 -35.01 7.38 -25.92
N PRO A 288 -34.30 6.91 -24.89
CA PRO A 288 -33.28 5.85 -25.01
C PRO A 288 -33.69 4.64 -25.86
N GLU A 289 -34.97 4.26 -25.88
CA GLU A 289 -35.49 3.14 -26.71
C GLU A 289 -35.44 3.40 -28.23
N ALA A 290 -35.28 4.65 -28.67
CA ALA A 290 -35.15 5.04 -30.08
C ALA A 290 -33.69 5.13 -30.57
N SER A 291 -32.75 4.84 -29.67
CA SER A 291 -31.31 4.77 -29.91
C SER A 291 -30.83 3.34 -29.68
N ASP A 292 -30.35 2.68 -30.72
CA ASP A 292 -29.85 1.29 -30.69
C ASP A 292 -28.32 1.21 -30.69
N LEU A 293 -27.62 2.34 -30.88
CA LEU A 293 -26.21 2.46 -30.55
C LEU A 293 -26.07 2.70 -29.04
N GLN A 294 -25.65 1.66 -28.31
CA GLN A 294 -25.53 1.70 -26.85
C GLN A 294 -24.08 1.77 -26.37
N TYR A 295 -23.16 1.21 -27.15
CA TYR A 295 -21.75 1.10 -26.79
C TYR A 295 -20.85 1.42 -27.98
N LEU A 296 -19.71 2.03 -27.70
CA LEU A 296 -18.60 2.23 -28.62
C LEU A 296 -17.29 1.90 -27.92
N ASP A 297 -16.32 1.39 -28.68
CA ASP A 297 -14.95 1.23 -28.24
C ASP A 297 -13.92 1.70 -29.27
N GLU A 298 -12.65 1.62 -28.92
CA GLU A 298 -11.52 2.12 -29.70
C GLU A 298 -11.34 1.44 -31.06
N THR A 299 -11.91 0.26 -31.24
CA THR A 299 -11.83 -0.48 -32.52
C THR A 299 -12.87 -0.02 -33.53
N GLN A 300 -13.86 0.76 -33.09
CA GLN A 300 -14.99 1.18 -33.91
C GLN A 300 -14.80 2.60 -34.43
N GLY A 301 -15.06 2.77 -35.72
CA GLY A 301 -15.29 4.09 -36.30
C GLY A 301 -16.73 4.49 -36.06
N PHE A 302 -16.99 5.78 -35.92
CA PHE A 302 -18.35 6.29 -35.80
C PHE A 302 -18.47 7.70 -36.38
N TRP A 303 -19.66 7.99 -36.90
CA TRP A 303 -20.02 9.34 -37.26
C TRP A 303 -20.56 10.08 -36.06
N THR A 304 -20.18 11.35 -35.92
CA THR A 304 -20.88 12.31 -35.08
C THR A 304 -21.34 13.47 -35.96
N ARG A 305 -22.44 14.11 -35.57
CA ARG A 305 -22.79 15.43 -36.11
C ARG A 305 -22.93 16.41 -34.97
N THR A 306 -22.17 17.50 -34.99
CA THR A 306 -22.24 18.54 -33.97
C THR A 306 -22.75 19.86 -34.55
N THR A 307 -23.38 20.69 -33.71
CA THR A 307 -23.88 22.02 -34.09
C THR A 307 -22.78 23.07 -34.18
N GLN A 308 -21.66 22.85 -33.50
CA GLN A 308 -20.47 23.70 -33.49
C GLN A 308 -19.22 22.88 -33.19
N THR A 309 -18.04 23.49 -33.32
CA THR A 309 -16.78 22.83 -32.93
C THR A 309 -16.72 22.65 -31.41
N VAL A 310 -16.45 21.43 -30.96
CA VAL A 310 -16.41 21.03 -29.54
C VAL A 310 -15.28 20.04 -29.30
N ASN A 311 -14.91 19.81 -28.04
CA ASN A 311 -13.94 18.78 -27.67
C ASN A 311 -14.68 17.60 -27.04
N LEU A 312 -14.57 16.43 -27.66
CA LEU A 312 -14.95 15.17 -27.06
C LEU A 312 -13.87 14.75 -26.06
N GLU A 313 -14.22 14.80 -24.77
CA GLU A 313 -13.38 14.28 -23.69
C GLU A 313 -13.52 12.77 -23.59
N VAL A 314 -12.43 12.05 -23.86
CA VAL A 314 -12.36 10.59 -23.71
C VAL A 314 -11.49 10.25 -22.51
N GLU A 315 -12.13 9.75 -21.46
CA GLU A 315 -11.47 9.15 -20.30
C GLU A 315 -11.18 7.67 -20.59
N GLY A 316 -9.91 7.26 -20.47
CA GLY A 316 -9.52 5.88 -20.71
C GLY A 316 -8.03 5.61 -20.58
N SER A 317 -7.67 4.32 -20.59
CA SER A 317 -6.27 3.91 -20.66
C SER A 317 -5.71 4.15 -22.06
N ASP A 318 -4.39 4.18 -22.17
CA ASP A 318 -3.73 4.35 -23.46
C ASP A 318 -3.99 3.16 -24.39
N LEU A 319 -3.94 3.42 -25.70
CA LEU A 319 -4.14 2.40 -26.72
C LEU A 319 -2.98 1.40 -26.65
N ALA A 320 -3.33 0.12 -26.75
CA ALA A 320 -2.38 -0.98 -26.80
C ALA A 320 -2.64 -1.82 -28.06
N GLY A 321 -2.98 -1.17 -29.18
CA GLY A 321 -3.44 -1.73 -30.45
C GLY A 321 -4.21 -3.04 -30.34
N GLY A 322 -3.96 -3.98 -31.25
CA GLY A 322 -4.67 -5.26 -31.26
C GLY A 322 -5.12 -5.69 -32.65
N THR A 323 -6.23 -6.41 -32.70
CA THR A 323 -6.75 -7.03 -33.92
C THR A 323 -8.19 -6.61 -34.15
N ILE A 324 -8.52 -6.18 -35.37
CA ILE A 324 -9.88 -5.82 -35.77
C ILE A 324 -10.38 -6.84 -36.79
N PRO A 325 -11.48 -7.57 -36.52
CA PRO A 325 -12.10 -8.42 -37.53
C PRO A 325 -12.67 -7.55 -38.65
N LEU A 326 -12.33 -7.90 -39.89
CA LEU A 326 -12.91 -7.28 -41.09
C LEU A 326 -13.75 -8.32 -41.82
N TYR A 327 -14.90 -7.92 -42.30
CA TYR A 327 -15.85 -8.77 -43.01
C TYR A 327 -15.94 -8.37 -44.47
N SER A 328 -16.32 -9.31 -45.34
CA SER A 328 -16.61 -9.00 -46.75
C SER A 328 -17.65 -7.87 -46.84
N GLY A 329 -17.40 -6.90 -47.73
CA GLY A 329 -18.19 -5.68 -47.84
C GLY A 329 -17.64 -4.51 -47.03
N TRP A 330 -18.52 -3.60 -46.61
CA TRP A 330 -18.14 -2.39 -45.89
C TRP A 330 -17.95 -2.66 -44.39
N ASN A 331 -16.90 -2.07 -43.82
CA ASN A 331 -16.57 -2.09 -42.40
C ASN A 331 -16.31 -0.65 -41.96
N MET A 332 -16.82 -0.26 -40.79
CA MET A 332 -16.54 1.03 -40.17
C MET A 332 -15.66 0.80 -38.96
N ILE A 333 -14.39 1.15 -39.07
CA ILE A 333 -13.37 0.82 -38.07
C ILE A 333 -12.69 2.08 -37.56
N GLY A 334 -12.17 1.97 -36.34
CA GLY A 334 -11.24 2.94 -35.77
C GLY A 334 -9.80 2.57 -36.07
N TYR A 335 -8.88 3.44 -35.67
CA TYR A 335 -7.45 3.17 -35.70
C TYR A 335 -6.86 3.26 -34.28
N PRO A 336 -7.00 2.21 -33.46
CA PRO A 336 -6.55 2.19 -32.06
C PRO A 336 -5.03 2.03 -31.93
N ALA A 337 -4.23 2.82 -32.66
CA ALA A 337 -2.78 2.87 -32.52
C ALA A 337 -2.31 4.24 -31.99
N THR A 338 -1.21 4.25 -31.25
CA THR A 338 -0.62 5.47 -30.66
C THR A 338 0.19 6.31 -31.65
N GLU A 339 0.51 5.75 -32.82
CA GLU A 339 1.33 6.40 -33.85
C GLU A 339 0.61 6.36 -35.19
N ASN A 340 0.69 7.45 -35.95
CA ASN A 340 0.21 7.48 -37.32
C ASN A 340 1.16 6.66 -38.20
N LYS A 341 0.64 5.78 -39.06
CA LYS A 341 1.45 4.99 -39.99
C LYS A 341 1.00 5.21 -41.42
N LEU A 342 1.94 5.09 -42.35
CA LEU A 342 1.62 5.09 -43.78
C LEU A 342 0.59 4.00 -44.06
N VAL A 343 -0.40 4.30 -44.90
CA VAL A 343 -1.47 3.35 -45.24
C VAL A 343 -0.87 2.08 -45.84
N ASN A 344 0.07 2.24 -46.78
CA ASN A 344 0.77 1.12 -47.44
C ASN A 344 1.41 0.16 -46.44
N ASP A 345 2.05 0.69 -45.39
CA ASP A 345 2.73 -0.10 -44.38
C ASP A 345 1.74 -0.77 -43.41
N SER A 346 0.62 -0.10 -43.15
CA SER A 346 -0.41 -0.61 -42.25
C SER A 346 -1.16 -1.79 -42.84
N VAL A 347 -1.53 -1.72 -44.12
CA VAL A 347 -2.47 -2.68 -44.73
C VAL A 347 -1.82 -3.91 -45.34
N VAL A 348 -0.51 -4.11 -45.19
CA VAL A 348 0.25 -5.19 -45.85
C VAL A 348 -0.38 -6.57 -45.67
N THR A 349 -0.93 -6.88 -44.49
CA THR A 349 -1.52 -8.19 -44.20
C THR A 349 -2.92 -8.39 -44.75
N ILE A 350 -3.61 -7.31 -45.16
CA ILE A 350 -4.99 -7.33 -45.65
C ILE A 350 -5.12 -6.81 -47.09
N VAL A 351 -4.01 -6.36 -47.70
CA VAL A 351 -4.02 -5.67 -49.00
C VAL A 351 -4.57 -6.54 -50.14
N SER A 352 -4.45 -7.86 -50.04
CA SER A 352 -4.99 -8.80 -51.05
C SER A 352 -6.51 -8.81 -51.11
N ASP A 353 -7.18 -8.51 -49.99
CA ASP A 353 -8.64 -8.51 -49.88
C ASP A 353 -9.21 -7.08 -49.81
N LEU A 354 -8.34 -6.07 -49.71
CA LEU A 354 -8.72 -4.66 -49.58
C LEU A 354 -9.08 -4.07 -50.94
N ASN A 355 -10.29 -3.54 -51.06
CA ASN A 355 -10.74 -2.82 -52.27
C ASN A 355 -10.43 -1.33 -52.18
N ILE A 356 -10.89 -0.68 -51.11
CA ILE A 356 -10.75 0.77 -50.92
C ILE A 356 -10.91 1.14 -49.46
N ILE A 357 -10.16 2.15 -49.03
CA ILE A 357 -10.31 2.83 -47.75
C ILE A 357 -10.81 4.24 -48.01
N TRP A 358 -11.78 4.69 -47.21
CA TRP A 358 -12.18 6.10 -47.14
C TRP A 358 -12.01 6.64 -45.73
N MET A 359 -11.61 7.90 -45.65
CA MET A 359 -11.57 8.72 -44.45
C MET A 359 -12.28 10.04 -44.74
N TYR A 360 -12.93 10.62 -43.73
CA TYR A 360 -13.56 11.93 -43.82
C TYR A 360 -12.89 12.91 -42.86
N ASN A 361 -12.16 13.87 -43.42
CA ASN A 361 -11.46 14.91 -42.69
C ASN A 361 -12.34 16.18 -42.63
N ALA A 362 -13.06 16.37 -41.54
CA ALA A 362 -13.94 17.52 -41.35
C ALA A 362 -13.22 18.88 -41.37
N SER A 363 -11.89 18.90 -41.15
CA SER A 363 -11.07 20.12 -41.19
C SER A 363 -10.66 20.53 -42.60
N ASP A 364 -10.62 19.60 -43.55
CA ASP A 364 -10.27 19.87 -44.94
C ASP A 364 -11.51 20.32 -45.73
N THR A 365 -11.85 21.60 -45.59
CA THR A 365 -13.01 22.20 -46.28
C THR A 365 -12.89 22.25 -47.80
N GLY A 366 -11.69 22.03 -48.36
CA GLY A 366 -11.47 21.95 -49.81
C GLY A 366 -11.72 20.56 -50.37
N ASP A 367 -11.45 19.53 -49.56
CA ASP A 367 -11.61 18.13 -49.92
C ASP A 367 -11.77 17.24 -48.68
N TYR A 368 -13.02 17.04 -48.27
CA TYR A 368 -13.35 16.28 -47.06
C TYR A 368 -12.98 14.79 -47.15
N TRP A 369 -12.98 14.18 -48.34
CA TRP A 369 -12.88 12.73 -48.48
C TRP A 369 -11.50 12.34 -48.96
N LYS A 370 -10.81 11.54 -48.16
CA LYS A 370 -9.53 10.93 -48.55
C LYS A 370 -9.72 9.46 -48.85
N LYS A 371 -9.03 8.94 -49.86
CA LYS A 371 -9.13 7.55 -50.28
C LYS A 371 -7.78 6.88 -50.52
N TYR A 372 -7.81 5.58 -50.34
CA TYR A 372 -6.74 4.68 -50.73
C TYR A 372 -7.32 3.45 -51.42
N ASP A 373 -6.98 3.24 -52.69
CA ASP A 373 -7.27 2.05 -53.48
C ASP A 373 -5.93 1.42 -53.90
N PRO A 374 -5.62 0.18 -53.45
CA PRO A 374 -4.34 -0.48 -53.73
C PRO A 374 -4.16 -0.87 -55.21
N LEU A 375 -5.25 -0.90 -56.00
CA LEU A 375 -5.22 -1.23 -57.43
C LEU A 375 -5.27 0.02 -58.33
N ALA A 376 -5.57 1.20 -57.77
CA ALA A 376 -5.56 2.46 -58.49
C ALA A 376 -4.13 2.97 -58.74
N ASN A 377 -4.00 3.87 -59.72
CA ASN A 377 -2.74 4.60 -59.90
C ASN A 377 -2.42 5.41 -58.64
N PRO A 378 -1.15 5.48 -58.18
CA PRO A 378 -0.79 6.18 -56.95
C PRO A 378 -1.26 7.64 -56.89
N GLU A 379 -1.28 8.35 -58.02
CA GLU A 379 -1.76 9.73 -58.13
C GLU A 379 -3.26 9.90 -57.86
N ALA A 380 -4.03 8.81 -57.87
CA ALA A 380 -5.45 8.82 -57.54
C ALA A 380 -5.70 8.65 -56.02
N ASN A 381 -4.68 8.33 -55.23
CA ASN A 381 -4.78 8.18 -53.78
C ASN A 381 -4.30 9.46 -53.07
N ASP A 382 -5.06 9.89 -52.07
CA ASP A 382 -4.79 11.08 -51.26
C ASP A 382 -4.93 10.80 -49.75
N LEU A 383 -5.25 9.56 -49.36
CA LEU A 383 -5.09 9.06 -48.00
C LEU A 383 -3.69 8.48 -47.81
N GLU A 384 -2.80 9.24 -47.19
CA GLU A 384 -1.40 8.86 -46.99
C GLU A 384 -1.17 8.10 -45.68
N TYR A 385 -1.90 8.45 -44.61
CA TYR A 385 -1.73 7.91 -43.26
C TYR A 385 -3.02 7.37 -42.66
N LEU A 386 -2.92 6.25 -41.94
CA LEU A 386 -3.86 5.90 -40.89
C LEU A 386 -3.42 6.59 -39.60
N SER A 387 -4.33 7.34 -38.98
CA SER A 387 -4.02 8.28 -37.90
C SER A 387 -4.92 8.06 -36.70
N GLN A 388 -4.37 8.26 -35.51
CA GLN A 388 -5.10 8.12 -34.25
C GLN A 388 -6.28 9.10 -34.21
N GLY A 389 -7.46 8.62 -33.81
CA GLY A 389 -8.67 9.44 -33.64
C GLY A 389 -9.52 9.60 -34.90
N GLU A 390 -9.03 9.15 -36.06
CA GLU A 390 -9.78 9.15 -37.30
C GLU A 390 -10.57 7.85 -37.46
N GLY A 391 -11.80 7.96 -37.98
CA GLY A 391 -12.59 6.80 -38.37
C GLY A 391 -12.41 6.48 -39.85
N TYR A 392 -12.57 5.20 -40.21
CA TYR A 392 -12.35 4.74 -41.57
C TYR A 392 -13.46 3.81 -42.07
N TRP A 393 -13.71 3.89 -43.37
CA TRP A 393 -14.46 2.88 -44.10
C TRP A 393 -13.51 1.98 -44.87
N PHE A 394 -13.57 0.69 -44.60
CA PHE A 394 -12.83 -0.34 -45.34
C PHE A 394 -13.82 -1.16 -46.15
N ARG A 395 -13.56 -1.33 -47.45
CA ARG A 395 -14.29 -2.29 -48.28
C ARG A 395 -13.41 -3.50 -48.55
N MET A 396 -13.89 -4.69 -48.18
CA MET A 396 -13.15 -5.94 -48.31
C MET A 396 -13.85 -6.92 -49.27
N ASP A 397 -13.08 -7.75 -49.97
CA ASP A 397 -13.62 -8.86 -50.78
C ASP A 397 -13.94 -10.09 -49.91
N GLY A 398 -13.20 -10.30 -48.82
CA GLY A 398 -13.34 -11.44 -47.92
C GLY A 398 -13.15 -11.08 -46.45
N ASP A 399 -13.58 -12.00 -45.59
CA ASP A 399 -13.36 -11.89 -44.15
C ASP A 399 -11.87 -12.06 -43.84
N THR A 400 -11.31 -11.18 -43.02
CA THR A 400 -9.91 -11.21 -42.61
C THR A 400 -9.72 -10.56 -41.24
N THR A 401 -8.48 -10.48 -40.77
CA THR A 401 -8.14 -9.81 -39.51
C THR A 401 -7.08 -8.76 -39.76
N PHE A 402 -7.41 -7.53 -39.39
CA PHE A 402 -6.49 -6.40 -39.46
C PHE A 402 -5.67 -6.33 -38.17
N ASN A 403 -4.35 -6.57 -38.28
CA ASN A 403 -3.43 -6.57 -37.15
C ASN A 403 -2.77 -5.21 -37.03
N LEU A 404 -2.97 -4.55 -35.90
CA LEU A 404 -2.33 -3.28 -35.56
C LEU A 404 -1.16 -3.57 -34.63
N THR A 405 0.05 -3.55 -35.20
CA THR A 405 1.30 -3.58 -34.44
C THR A 405 1.86 -2.16 -34.38
N TRP A 406 2.30 -1.71 -33.20
CA TRP A 406 3.03 -0.44 -33.05
C TRP A 406 4.53 -0.72 -33.15
#